data_AF-A0A2T3A805-F1
#
_entry.id   AF-A0A2T3A805-F1
#
_cell.length_a   1.000
_cell.length_b   1.000
_cell.length_c   1.000
_cell.angle_alpha   90.00
_cell.angle_beta   90.00
_cell.angle_gamma   90.00
#
_symmetry.space_group_name_H-M   'P 1'
#
loop_
_entity.id
_entity.type
_entity.pdbx_description
1 polymer ?
#
loop_
_entity_poly.entity_id
_entity_poly.type
_entity_poly.pdbx_seq_one_letter_code
_entity_poly.pdbx_strand_id
1 'polypeptide(L)'
;MKFNAPLVLALAGVALAKGNSTNSQCKEVAKLTRLNDIVANTTLLNEYTDNNATKAAELEAKAAAGNTTLATLSSNTTLMTTCYQIFAVEDMEDDCDEMDAIQQANVVAANATLLAKYTKNNATKAAEFQAKVSAKAATLDALQSNTTLTAFCSTLNDKSSCKSMAKLIKQQDLVANTTALNDKFNGNATKVANYQAKVSAKAAKLATLMSNTTLLSTCEGLGITTAADVAQAAAIATTTASAKSAAVVVSPMAGAKVIALVSGLVYAIAML
;
A
#
# COMPACT_ATOMS: atom_id res chain seq x y z
N MET A 1 -16.14 21.99 7.07
CA MET A 1 -17.33 21.60 7.86
C MET A 1 -17.03 20.24 8.49
N LYS A 2 -17.03 20.12 9.82
CA LYS A 2 -16.79 18.82 10.50
C LYS A 2 -18.13 18.10 10.62
N PHE A 3 -18.42 17.18 9.71
CA PHE A 3 -19.63 16.35 9.75
C PHE A 3 -19.38 15.10 10.60
N ASN A 4 -19.82 15.13 11.86
CA ASN A 4 -19.90 13.95 12.74
C ASN A 4 -21.12 13.10 12.33
N ALA A 5 -21.07 12.49 11.15
CA ALA A 5 -22.01 11.41 10.81
C ALA A 5 -21.38 10.09 11.26
N PRO A 6 -22.04 9.24 12.07
CA PRO A 6 -21.57 7.89 12.35
C PRO A 6 -21.57 7.11 11.04
N LEU A 7 -20.38 7.03 10.42
CA LEU A 7 -20.12 6.34 9.18
C LEU A 7 -20.26 4.83 9.43
N VAL A 8 -21.45 4.29 9.16
CA VAL A 8 -21.63 2.85 9.04
C VAL A 8 -20.88 2.43 7.77
N LEU A 9 -19.62 2.02 7.94
CA LEU A 9 -18.74 1.47 6.91
C LEU A 9 -19.28 0.12 6.41
N ALA A 10 -20.38 0.17 5.66
CA ALA A 10 -20.75 -0.92 4.77
C ALA A 10 -19.78 -0.85 3.57
N LEU A 11 -18.66 -1.58 3.69
CA LEU A 11 -17.76 -1.92 2.57
C LEU A 11 -18.47 -2.87 1.59
N ALA A 12 -19.63 -2.46 1.07
CA ALA A 12 -20.28 -3.14 -0.04
C ALA A 12 -19.62 -2.65 -1.31
N GLY A 13 -18.84 -3.52 -1.96
CA GLY A 13 -18.16 -3.24 -3.21
C GLY A 13 -19.12 -2.79 -4.30
N VAL A 14 -19.22 -1.48 -4.52
CA VAL A 14 -19.97 -0.92 -5.64
C VAL A 14 -19.07 -1.00 -6.88
N ALA A 15 -19.27 -2.03 -7.69
CA ALA A 15 -18.63 -2.17 -8.99
C ALA A 15 -19.15 -1.07 -9.93
N LEU A 16 -18.40 0.03 -10.06
CA LEU A 16 -18.73 1.17 -10.93
C LEU A 16 -18.34 0.90 -12.39
N ALA A 17 -19.33 1.06 -13.29
CA ALA A 17 -19.21 0.87 -14.73
C ALA A 17 -18.29 1.91 -15.41
N LYS A 18 -17.64 1.48 -16.51
CA LYS A 18 -16.57 2.19 -17.21
C LYS A 18 -17.13 3.15 -18.29
N GLY A 19 -17.50 4.36 -17.88
CA GLY A 19 -17.82 5.50 -18.75
C GLY A 19 -17.91 6.76 -17.89
N ASN A 20 -16.95 7.68 -18.04
CA ASN A 20 -16.64 8.79 -17.11
C ASN A 20 -16.93 8.42 -15.64
N SER A 21 -16.13 7.49 -15.08
CA SER A 21 -16.44 6.86 -13.79
C SER A 21 -16.73 7.91 -12.72
N THR A 22 -17.71 7.65 -11.86
CA THR A 22 -18.05 8.50 -10.69
C THR A 22 -16.80 8.97 -9.94
N ASN A 23 -15.78 8.13 -9.82
CA ASN A 23 -14.48 8.48 -9.24
C ASN A 23 -13.78 9.68 -9.94
N SER A 24 -13.81 9.75 -11.27
CA SER A 24 -13.24 10.87 -12.04
C SER A 24 -13.99 12.17 -11.76
N GLN A 25 -15.32 12.11 -11.69
CA GLN A 25 -16.14 13.28 -11.36
C GLN A 25 -15.91 13.74 -9.91
N CYS A 26 -15.76 12.81 -8.96
CA CYS A 26 -15.41 13.13 -7.58
C CYS A 26 -14.01 13.76 -7.48
N LYS A 27 -13.01 13.24 -8.22
CA LYS A 27 -11.68 13.86 -8.30
C LYS A 27 -11.73 15.27 -8.86
N GLU A 28 -12.59 15.52 -9.84
CA GLU A 28 -12.80 16.86 -10.39
C GLU A 28 -13.45 17.79 -9.35
N VAL A 29 -14.47 17.33 -8.62
CA VAL A 29 -15.05 18.06 -7.49
C VAL A 29 -13.99 18.39 -6.44
N ALA A 30 -13.22 17.41 -5.96
CA ALA A 30 -12.17 17.62 -4.96
C ALA A 30 -11.13 18.64 -5.44
N LYS A 31 -10.67 18.52 -6.69
CA LYS A 31 -9.68 19.43 -7.27
C LYS A 31 -10.20 20.87 -7.34
N LEU A 32 -11.43 21.07 -7.80
CA LEU A 32 -12.04 22.39 -7.92
C LEU A 32 -12.34 23.00 -6.56
N THR A 33 -12.84 22.20 -5.61
CA THR A 33 -13.03 22.63 -4.21
C THR A 33 -11.71 23.07 -3.57
N ARG A 34 -10.66 22.25 -3.69
CA ARG A 34 -9.33 22.59 -3.15
C ARG A 34 -8.75 23.86 -3.79
N LEU A 35 -8.93 24.04 -5.09
CA LEU A 35 -8.49 25.25 -5.77
C LEU A 35 -9.22 26.50 -5.23
N ASN A 36 -10.53 26.39 -5.02
CA ASN A 36 -11.32 27.45 -4.42
C ASN A 36 -10.90 27.75 -2.97
N ASP A 37 -10.61 26.73 -2.17
CA ASP A 37 -10.15 26.89 -0.80
C ASP A 37 -8.79 27.61 -0.72
N ILE A 38 -7.86 27.26 -1.63
CA ILE A 38 -6.56 27.94 -1.74
C ILE A 38 -6.75 29.42 -2.10
N VAL A 39 -7.54 29.72 -3.15
CA VAL A 39 -7.76 31.09 -3.62
C VAL A 39 -8.52 31.94 -2.60
N ALA A 40 -9.45 31.35 -1.85
CA ALA A 40 -10.23 32.06 -0.82
C ALA A 40 -9.42 32.39 0.44
N ASN A 41 -8.23 31.81 0.63
CA ASN A 41 -7.37 32.05 1.78
C ASN A 41 -6.06 32.71 1.33
N THR A 42 -5.95 34.03 1.52
CA THR A 42 -4.79 34.82 1.08
C THR A 42 -3.46 34.27 1.60
N THR A 43 -3.40 33.74 2.83
CA THR A 43 -2.18 33.15 3.39
C THR A 43 -1.79 31.88 2.63
N LEU A 44 -2.74 30.97 2.41
CA LEU A 44 -2.50 29.74 1.65
C LEU A 44 -2.18 30.03 0.18
N LEU A 45 -2.86 30.99 -0.43
CA LEU A 45 -2.58 31.44 -1.79
C LEU A 45 -1.15 31.96 -1.92
N ASN A 46 -0.72 32.81 -0.98
CA ASN A 46 0.63 33.36 -0.96
C ASN A 46 1.68 32.27 -0.72
N GLU A 47 1.44 31.32 0.18
CA GLU A 47 2.31 30.16 0.40
C GLU A 47 2.42 29.30 -0.87
N TYR A 48 1.29 28.98 -1.51
CA TYR A 48 1.24 28.14 -2.70
C TYR A 48 1.90 28.80 -3.93
N THR A 49 1.89 30.13 -3.98
CA THR A 49 2.42 30.90 -5.11
C THR A 49 3.81 31.46 -4.85
N ASP A 50 4.41 31.21 -3.68
CA ASP A 50 5.65 31.85 -3.22
C ASP A 50 5.57 33.40 -3.28
N ASN A 51 4.41 33.96 -2.92
CA ASN A 51 4.08 35.38 -3.05
C ASN A 51 4.21 35.93 -4.49
N ASN A 52 4.09 35.09 -5.52
CA ASN A 52 4.13 35.51 -6.90
C ASN A 52 2.75 35.96 -7.39
N ALA A 53 2.58 37.28 -7.56
CA ALA A 53 1.31 37.87 -7.97
C ALA A 53 0.76 37.34 -9.31
N THR A 54 1.62 37.05 -10.29
CA THR A 54 1.19 36.50 -11.58
C THR A 54 0.62 35.08 -11.42
N LYS A 55 1.30 34.23 -10.64
CA LYS A 55 0.80 32.87 -10.35
C LYS A 55 -0.51 32.90 -9.55
N ALA A 56 -0.64 33.85 -8.62
CA ALA A 56 -1.88 34.04 -7.85
C ALA A 56 -3.05 34.40 -8.77
N ALA A 57 -2.87 35.39 -9.66
CA ALA A 57 -3.88 35.77 -10.65
C ALA A 57 -4.25 34.62 -11.60
N GLU A 58 -3.27 33.79 -12.02
CA GLU A 58 -3.55 32.59 -12.82
C GLU A 58 -4.39 31.54 -12.08
N LEU A 59 -4.17 31.35 -10.78
CA LEU A 59 -4.95 30.44 -9.95
C LEU A 59 -6.37 30.96 -9.73
N GLU A 60 -6.52 32.25 -9.45
CA GLU A 60 -7.82 32.92 -9.35
C GLU A 60 -8.63 32.78 -10.64
N ALA A 61 -8.01 33.00 -11.80
CA ALA A 61 -8.66 32.83 -13.09
C ALA A 61 -9.08 31.36 -13.34
N LYS A 62 -8.22 30.39 -12.99
CA LYS A 62 -8.55 28.95 -13.07
C LYS A 62 -9.70 28.57 -12.13
N ALA A 63 -9.71 29.11 -10.92
CA ALA A 63 -10.78 28.90 -9.94
C ALA A 63 -12.12 29.44 -10.47
N ALA A 64 -12.12 30.67 -10.98
CA ALA A 64 -13.29 31.29 -11.59
C ALA A 64 -13.84 30.49 -12.77
N ALA A 65 -12.97 30.01 -13.68
CA ALA A 65 -13.37 29.16 -14.79
C ALA A 65 -13.95 27.80 -14.33
N GLY A 66 -13.40 27.24 -13.25
CA GLY A 66 -13.84 25.98 -12.66
C GLY A 66 -15.18 26.05 -11.93
N ASN A 67 -15.61 27.22 -11.47
CA ASN A 67 -16.83 27.38 -10.66
C ASN A 67 -18.10 26.89 -11.35
N THR A 68 -18.24 27.10 -12.66
CA THR A 68 -19.40 26.61 -13.43
C THR A 68 -19.44 25.08 -13.44
N THR A 69 -18.29 24.42 -13.65
CA THR A 69 -18.18 22.96 -13.62
C THR A 69 -18.45 22.43 -12.22
N LEU A 70 -17.87 23.05 -11.20
CA LEU A 70 -18.09 22.67 -9.80
C LEU A 70 -19.56 22.79 -9.42
N ALA A 71 -20.24 23.88 -9.79
CA ALA A 71 -21.67 24.08 -9.55
C ALA A 71 -22.52 23.00 -10.24
N THR A 72 -22.18 22.67 -11.50
CA THR A 72 -22.86 21.63 -12.27
C THR A 72 -22.71 20.27 -11.59
N LEU A 73 -21.48 19.87 -11.24
CA LEU A 73 -21.21 18.60 -10.55
C LEU A 73 -21.87 18.57 -9.16
N SER A 74 -21.82 19.67 -8.43
CA SER A 74 -22.38 19.78 -7.07
C SER A 74 -23.90 19.78 -7.03
N SER A 75 -24.57 20.19 -8.11
CA SER A 75 -26.04 20.08 -8.21
C SER A 75 -26.55 18.64 -8.32
N ASN A 76 -25.68 17.68 -8.68
CA ASN A 76 -26.03 16.28 -8.71
C ASN A 76 -25.87 15.66 -7.31
N THR A 77 -26.96 15.61 -6.55
CA THR A 77 -26.96 15.14 -5.15
C THR A 77 -26.51 13.68 -4.99
N THR A 78 -26.86 12.80 -5.94
CA THR A 78 -26.42 11.40 -5.94
C THR A 78 -24.90 11.28 -6.14
N LEU A 79 -24.36 12.05 -7.08
CA LEU A 79 -22.91 12.15 -7.29
C LEU A 79 -22.23 12.64 -6.02
N MET A 80 -22.68 13.77 -5.46
CA MET A 80 -22.08 14.36 -4.26
C MET A 80 -22.12 13.42 -3.05
N THR A 81 -23.22 12.70 -2.86
CA THR A 81 -23.31 11.68 -1.79
C THR A 81 -22.23 10.61 -1.96
N THR A 82 -22.00 10.15 -3.19
CA THR A 82 -20.93 9.19 -3.49
C THR A 82 -19.55 9.81 -3.29
N CYS A 83 -19.35 11.05 -3.74
CA CYS A 83 -18.08 11.75 -3.59
C CYS A 83 -17.72 11.99 -2.12
N TYR A 84 -18.68 12.33 -1.26
CA TYR A 84 -18.41 12.48 0.17
C TYR A 84 -17.95 11.18 0.84
N GLN A 85 -18.48 10.03 0.42
CA GLN A 85 -18.00 8.74 0.91
C GLN A 85 -16.57 8.46 0.43
N ILE A 86 -16.26 8.78 -0.84
CA ILE A 86 -14.91 8.63 -1.39
C ILE A 86 -13.95 9.56 -0.66
N PHE A 87 -14.28 10.84 -0.48
CA PHE A 87 -13.44 11.82 0.21
C PHE A 87 -13.20 11.42 1.66
N ALA A 88 -14.22 10.91 2.36
CA ALA A 88 -14.02 10.42 3.72
C ALA A 88 -13.02 9.25 3.78
N VAL A 89 -13.01 8.37 2.77
CA VAL A 89 -12.03 7.28 2.67
C VAL A 89 -10.65 7.82 2.30
N GLU A 90 -10.55 8.74 1.33
CA GLU A 90 -9.29 9.39 0.94
C GLU A 90 -8.68 10.18 2.10
N ASP A 91 -9.48 10.92 2.87
CA ASP A 91 -9.05 11.63 4.08
C ASP A 91 -8.49 10.65 5.12
N MET A 92 -9.15 9.50 5.33
CA MET A 92 -8.63 8.47 6.22
C MET A 92 -7.34 7.83 5.69
N GLU A 93 -7.19 7.62 4.38
CA GLU A 93 -5.95 7.15 3.76
C GLU A 93 -4.81 8.17 3.95
N ASP A 94 -5.07 9.46 3.72
CA ASP A 94 -4.12 10.55 3.91
C ASP A 94 -3.69 10.67 5.39
N ASP A 95 -4.64 10.57 6.33
CA ASP A 95 -4.36 10.55 7.77
C ASP A 95 -3.48 9.33 8.18
N CYS A 96 -3.69 8.17 7.55
CA CYS A 96 -2.84 7.00 7.77
C CYS A 96 -1.42 7.21 7.24
N ASP A 97 -1.28 7.81 6.06
CA ASP A 97 0.00 8.12 5.45
C ASP A 97 0.76 9.19 6.28
N GLU A 98 0.07 10.20 6.80
CA GLU A 98 0.67 11.18 7.71
C GLU A 98 1.12 10.50 9.02
N MET A 99 0.30 9.61 9.59
CA MET A 99 0.65 8.87 10.79
C MET A 99 1.91 8.00 10.57
N ASP A 100 1.98 7.23 9.49
CA ASP A 100 3.15 6.39 9.15
C ASP A 100 4.39 7.26 8.90
N ALA A 101 4.24 8.37 8.17
CA ALA A 101 5.35 9.30 7.89
C ALA A 101 5.93 9.89 9.18
N ILE A 102 5.10 10.34 10.13
CA ILE A 102 5.58 10.88 11.41
C ILE A 102 6.22 9.76 12.25
N GLN A 103 5.65 8.55 12.28
CA GLN A 103 6.24 7.41 12.99
C GLN A 103 7.61 7.03 12.44
N GLN A 104 7.76 6.95 11.12
CA GLN A 104 9.05 6.69 10.49
C GLN A 104 10.06 7.81 10.76
N ALA A 105 9.62 9.07 10.74
CA ALA A 105 10.47 10.19 11.08
C ALA A 105 10.94 10.14 12.54
N ASN A 106 10.09 9.72 13.47
CA ASN A 106 10.46 9.44 14.86
C ASN A 106 11.53 8.34 14.96
N VAL A 107 11.40 7.23 14.20
CA VAL A 107 12.40 6.16 14.17
C VAL A 107 13.76 6.67 13.68
N VAL A 108 13.77 7.49 12.62
CA VAL A 108 15.01 8.11 12.11
C VAL A 108 15.60 9.06 13.14
N ALA A 109 14.78 9.93 13.75
CA ALA A 109 15.24 10.93 14.73
C ALA A 109 15.80 10.31 16.01
N ALA A 110 15.27 9.17 16.44
CA ALA A 110 15.69 8.45 17.64
C ALA A 110 16.95 7.57 17.43
N ASN A 111 17.32 7.27 16.19
CA ASN A 111 18.48 6.44 15.87
C ASN A 111 19.62 7.30 15.30
N ALA A 112 20.67 7.52 16.12
CA ALA A 112 21.80 8.38 15.74
C ALA A 112 22.46 8.00 14.41
N THR A 113 22.60 6.71 14.10
CA THR A 113 23.19 6.24 12.84
C THR A 113 22.27 6.52 11.64
N LEU A 114 20.96 6.29 11.78
CA LEU A 114 19.98 6.62 10.73
C LEU A 114 19.89 8.12 10.52
N LEU A 115 19.84 8.91 11.60
CA LEU A 115 19.82 10.36 11.55
C LEU A 115 21.08 10.90 10.87
N ALA A 116 22.26 10.39 11.23
CA ALA A 116 23.53 10.75 10.60
C ALA A 116 23.53 10.42 9.11
N LYS A 117 23.04 9.24 8.71
CA LYS A 117 22.92 8.86 7.29
C LYS A 117 21.93 9.76 6.54
N TYR A 118 20.76 10.01 7.12
CA TYR A 118 19.70 10.85 6.55
C TYR A 118 20.16 12.29 6.34
N THR A 119 20.90 12.83 7.31
CA THR A 119 21.38 14.23 7.32
C THR A 119 22.76 14.37 6.69
N LYS A 120 23.38 13.28 6.22
CA LYS A 120 24.75 13.22 5.71
C LYS A 120 25.77 13.80 6.70
N ASN A 121 25.63 13.45 7.98
CA ASN A 121 26.43 13.96 9.11
C ASN A 121 26.41 15.49 9.27
N ASN A 122 25.37 16.17 8.76
CA ASN A 122 25.23 17.62 8.94
C ASN A 122 24.44 17.92 10.22
N ALA A 123 25.11 18.51 11.22
CA ALA A 123 24.53 18.79 12.53
C ALA A 123 23.33 19.75 12.47
N THR A 124 23.38 20.80 11.63
CA THR A 124 22.27 21.75 11.46
C THR A 124 21.02 21.05 10.89
N LYS A 125 21.19 20.22 9.86
CA LYS A 125 20.08 19.45 9.27
C LYS A 125 19.51 18.41 10.25
N ALA A 126 20.36 17.83 11.10
CA ALA A 126 19.90 16.92 12.15
C ALA A 126 19.03 17.63 13.18
N ALA A 127 19.47 18.80 13.66
CA ALA A 127 18.71 19.62 14.59
C ALA A 127 17.38 20.10 13.97
N GLU A 128 17.40 20.57 12.72
CA GLU A 128 16.18 20.96 11.98
C GLU A 128 15.21 19.79 11.80
N PHE A 129 15.72 18.60 11.47
CA PHE A 129 14.89 17.41 11.33
C PHE A 129 14.25 17.00 12.66
N GLN A 130 15.03 16.97 13.74
CA GLN A 130 14.52 16.67 15.08
C GLN A 130 13.47 17.68 15.52
N ALA A 131 13.69 18.98 15.28
CA ALA A 131 12.72 20.02 15.60
C ALA A 131 11.39 19.82 14.84
N LYS A 132 11.45 19.49 13.54
CA LYS A 132 10.24 19.19 12.73
C LYS A 132 9.49 17.97 13.23
N VAL A 133 10.22 16.92 13.61
CA VAL A 133 9.63 15.69 14.17
C VAL A 133 8.96 15.98 15.51
N SER A 134 9.61 16.71 16.41
CA SER A 134 9.02 17.12 17.70
C SER A 134 7.78 18.01 17.53
N ALA A 135 7.77 18.91 16.55
CA ALA A 135 6.61 19.76 16.26
C ALA A 135 5.37 18.95 15.79
N LYS A 136 5.57 17.74 15.27
CA LYS A 136 4.50 16.82 14.83
C LYS A 136 4.02 15.86 15.92
N ALA A 137 4.59 15.92 17.14
CA ALA A 137 4.21 15.02 18.23
C ALA A 137 2.72 15.10 18.58
N ALA A 138 2.19 16.32 18.76
CA ALA A 138 0.77 16.51 19.06
C ALA A 138 -0.16 16.03 17.93
N THR A 139 0.26 16.17 16.67
CA THR A 139 -0.47 15.63 15.51
C THR A 139 -0.51 14.11 15.56
N LEU A 140 0.64 13.47 15.84
CA LEU A 140 0.70 12.01 15.96
C LEU A 140 -0.19 11.51 17.10
N ASP A 141 -0.15 12.15 18.26
CA ASP A 141 -0.99 11.79 19.41
C ASP A 141 -2.48 11.91 19.06
N ALA A 142 -2.87 12.98 18.36
CA ALA A 142 -4.24 13.16 17.90
C ALA A 142 -4.68 12.06 16.93
N LEU A 143 -3.87 11.73 15.92
CA LEU A 143 -4.15 10.66 14.96
C LEU A 143 -4.23 9.29 15.65
N GLN A 144 -3.31 8.98 16.56
CA GLN A 144 -3.28 7.70 17.30
C GLN A 144 -4.43 7.55 18.29
N SER A 145 -4.93 8.66 18.85
CA SER A 145 -6.08 8.63 19.77
C SER A 145 -7.40 8.30 19.08
N ASN A 146 -7.47 8.45 17.75
CA ASN A 146 -8.65 8.11 16.98
C ASN A 146 -8.68 6.60 16.69
N THR A 147 -9.48 5.86 17.46
CA THR A 147 -9.59 4.40 17.36
C THR A 147 -10.13 3.93 16.01
N THR A 148 -11.03 4.71 15.39
CA THR A 148 -11.59 4.39 14.08
C THR A 148 -10.54 4.52 12.99
N LEU A 149 -9.76 5.61 13.03
CA LEU A 149 -8.65 5.83 12.12
C LEU A 149 -7.58 4.75 12.27
N THR A 150 -7.12 4.47 13.49
CA THR A 150 -6.08 3.45 13.73
C THR A 150 -6.51 2.05 13.27
N ALA A 151 -7.77 1.66 13.48
CA ALA A 151 -8.31 0.41 12.96
C ALA A 151 -8.35 0.39 11.41
N PHE A 152 -8.73 1.51 10.78
CA PHE A 152 -8.69 1.65 9.33
C PHE A 152 -7.25 1.57 8.78
N CYS A 153 -6.29 2.27 9.39
CA CYS A 153 -4.88 2.22 9.00
C CYS A 153 -4.30 0.82 9.14
N SER A 154 -4.66 0.08 10.19
CA SER A 154 -4.27 -1.32 10.35
C SER A 154 -4.78 -2.18 9.18
N THR A 155 -6.04 -2.00 8.79
CA THR A 155 -6.64 -2.71 7.66
C THR A 155 -5.97 -2.34 6.33
N LEU A 156 -5.63 -1.06 6.14
CA LEU A 156 -4.92 -0.57 4.97
C LEU A 156 -3.50 -1.16 4.87
N ASN A 157 -2.80 -1.24 6.01
CA ASN A 157 -1.48 -1.85 6.13
C ASN A 157 -1.52 -3.36 5.84
N ASP A 158 -2.53 -4.07 6.34
CA ASP A 158 -2.74 -5.48 6.04
C ASP A 158 -3.00 -5.67 4.54
N LYS A 159 -3.90 -4.88 3.95
CA LYS A 159 -4.18 -4.90 2.50
C LYS A 159 -2.92 -4.65 1.67
N SER A 160 -2.07 -3.69 2.06
CA SER A 160 -0.78 -3.42 1.41
C SER A 160 0.20 -4.58 1.55
N SER A 161 0.26 -5.19 2.74
CA SER A 161 1.08 -6.36 3.04
C SER A 161 0.63 -7.59 2.23
N CYS A 162 -0.68 -7.83 2.13
CA CYS A 162 -1.28 -8.86 1.29
C CYS A 162 -0.91 -8.67 -0.20
N LYS A 163 -1.04 -7.45 -0.74
CA LYS A 163 -0.64 -7.14 -2.12
C LYS A 163 0.85 -7.37 -2.34
N SER A 164 1.68 -6.97 -1.37
CA SER A 164 3.13 -7.17 -1.41
C SER A 164 3.49 -8.65 -1.42
N MET A 165 2.84 -9.44 -0.57
CA MET A 165 3.00 -10.90 -0.52
C MET A 165 2.59 -11.56 -1.83
N ALA A 166 1.40 -11.27 -2.35
CA ALA A 166 0.92 -11.80 -3.63
C ALA A 166 1.86 -11.44 -4.80
N LYS A 167 2.43 -10.23 -4.78
CA LYS A 167 3.45 -9.82 -5.76
C LYS A 167 4.73 -10.64 -5.62
N LEU A 168 5.23 -10.85 -4.40
CA LEU A 168 6.44 -11.64 -4.15
C LEU A 168 6.27 -13.11 -4.58
N ILE A 169 5.10 -13.70 -4.33
CA ILE A 169 4.76 -15.07 -4.77
C ILE A 169 4.84 -15.15 -6.30
N LYS A 170 4.16 -14.25 -7.02
CA LYS A 170 4.25 -14.20 -8.50
C LYS A 170 5.67 -14.03 -9.02
N GLN A 171 6.53 -13.32 -8.28
CA GLN A 171 7.94 -13.18 -8.63
C GLN A 171 8.72 -14.48 -8.42
N GLN A 172 8.43 -15.22 -7.35
CA GLN A 172 9.00 -16.55 -7.11
C GLN A 172 8.53 -17.57 -8.16
N ASP A 173 7.24 -17.58 -8.50
CA ASP A 173 6.69 -18.46 -9.53
C ASP A 173 7.35 -18.21 -10.89
N LEU A 174 7.56 -16.94 -11.23
CA LEU A 174 8.27 -16.56 -12.44
C LEU A 174 9.74 -17.00 -12.40
N VAL A 175 10.43 -16.90 -11.25
CA VAL A 175 11.81 -17.39 -11.11
C VAL A 175 11.89 -18.91 -11.22
N ALA A 176 10.89 -19.64 -10.73
CA ALA A 176 10.80 -21.09 -10.83
C ALA A 176 10.51 -21.57 -12.27
N ASN A 177 9.91 -20.72 -13.12
CA ASN A 177 9.66 -21.01 -14.53
C ASN A 177 10.77 -20.43 -15.43
N THR A 178 11.84 -21.20 -15.63
CA THR A 178 13.01 -20.80 -16.42
C THR A 178 12.66 -20.30 -17.84
N THR A 179 11.68 -20.92 -18.51
CA THR A 179 11.24 -20.49 -19.85
C THR A 179 10.58 -19.11 -19.79
N ALA A 180 9.56 -18.93 -18.94
CA ALA A 180 8.87 -17.64 -18.81
C ALA A 180 9.81 -16.52 -18.33
N LEU A 181 10.78 -16.86 -17.47
CA LEU A 181 11.81 -15.93 -17.00
C LEU A 181 12.74 -15.50 -18.14
N ASN A 182 13.23 -16.47 -18.93
CA ASN A 182 14.08 -16.19 -20.08
C ASN A 182 13.33 -15.37 -21.14
N ASP A 183 12.08 -15.72 -21.44
CA ASP A 183 11.23 -14.99 -22.39
C ASP A 183 11.02 -13.54 -21.95
N LYS A 184 10.72 -13.32 -20.66
CA LYS A 184 10.55 -11.97 -20.10
C LYS A 184 11.79 -11.08 -20.27
N PHE A 185 12.98 -11.68 -20.26
CA PHE A 185 14.24 -10.97 -20.42
C PHE A 185 14.90 -11.17 -21.78
N ASN A 186 14.18 -11.73 -22.77
CA ASN A 186 14.68 -12.03 -24.11
C ASN A 186 16.02 -12.79 -24.10
N GLY A 187 16.16 -13.76 -23.18
CA GLY A 187 17.39 -14.53 -22.98
C GLY A 187 18.58 -13.73 -22.41
N ASN A 188 18.39 -12.50 -21.93
CA ASN A 188 19.47 -11.71 -21.34
C ASN A 188 19.88 -12.25 -19.96
N ALA A 189 20.97 -13.03 -19.94
CA ALA A 189 21.48 -13.70 -18.74
C ALA A 189 21.74 -12.75 -17.56
N THR A 190 22.29 -11.55 -17.81
CA THR A 190 22.58 -10.57 -16.74
C THR A 190 21.29 -10.06 -16.09
N LYS A 191 20.25 -9.78 -16.87
CA LYS A 191 18.94 -9.35 -16.33
C LYS A 191 18.24 -10.48 -15.58
N VAL A 192 18.33 -11.72 -16.08
CA VAL A 192 17.82 -12.92 -15.41
C VAL A 192 18.49 -13.09 -14.04
N ALA A 193 19.83 -13.10 -13.98
CA ALA A 193 20.58 -13.26 -12.74
C ALA A 193 20.29 -12.13 -11.73
N ASN A 194 20.25 -10.87 -12.20
CA ASN A 194 19.89 -9.72 -11.37
C ASN A 194 18.46 -9.81 -10.82
N TYR A 195 17.52 -10.32 -11.60
CA TYR A 195 16.15 -10.52 -11.15
C TYR A 195 16.05 -11.63 -10.12
N GLN A 196 16.69 -12.78 -10.36
CA GLN A 196 16.76 -13.89 -9.41
C GLN A 196 17.36 -13.42 -8.08
N ALA A 197 18.49 -12.72 -8.10
CA ALA A 197 19.12 -12.16 -6.90
C ALA A 197 18.17 -11.23 -6.12
N LYS A 198 17.44 -10.36 -6.82
CA LYS A 198 16.44 -9.46 -6.19
C LYS A 198 15.27 -10.21 -5.57
N VAL A 199 14.81 -11.31 -6.17
CA VAL A 199 13.73 -12.14 -5.62
C VAL A 199 14.23 -12.94 -4.42
N SER A 200 15.42 -13.54 -4.50
CA SER A 200 16.07 -14.25 -3.39
C SER A 200 16.31 -13.35 -2.18
N ALA A 201 16.75 -12.10 -2.39
CA ALA A 201 16.91 -11.12 -1.32
C ALA A 201 15.60 -10.79 -0.56
N LYS A 202 14.45 -11.07 -1.17
CA LYS A 202 13.12 -10.87 -0.56
C LYS A 202 12.49 -12.15 -0.04
N ALA A 203 13.14 -13.31 -0.17
CA ALA A 203 12.61 -14.59 0.28
C ALA A 203 12.38 -14.61 1.80
N ALA A 204 13.30 -14.04 2.59
CA ALA A 204 13.13 -13.92 4.04
C ALA A 204 11.91 -13.07 4.40
N LYS A 205 11.73 -11.92 3.74
CA LYS A 205 10.55 -11.05 3.94
C LYS A 205 9.26 -11.78 3.58
N LEU A 206 9.24 -12.53 2.49
CA LEU A 206 8.07 -13.33 2.12
C LEU A 206 7.78 -14.42 3.16
N ALA A 207 8.80 -15.13 3.64
CA ALA A 207 8.64 -16.14 4.68
C ALA A 207 8.06 -15.54 5.97
N THR A 208 8.53 -14.36 6.38
CA THR A 208 7.96 -13.62 7.52
C THR A 208 6.49 -13.30 7.30
N LEU A 209 6.11 -12.78 6.13
CA LEU A 209 4.72 -12.46 5.81
C LEU A 209 3.83 -13.71 5.80
N MET A 210 4.31 -14.81 5.21
CA MET A 210 3.58 -16.08 5.15
C MET A 210 3.47 -16.78 6.52
N SER A 211 4.38 -16.51 7.45
CA SER A 211 4.30 -17.06 8.82
C SER A 211 3.26 -16.36 9.69
N ASN A 212 2.76 -15.18 9.28
CA ASN A 212 1.74 -14.44 10.01
C ASN A 212 0.35 -14.95 9.61
N THR A 213 -0.20 -15.87 10.39
CA THR A 213 -1.51 -16.51 10.13
C THR A 213 -2.67 -15.53 10.15
N THR A 214 -2.62 -14.49 10.99
CA THR A 214 -3.64 -13.43 11.03
C THR A 214 -3.65 -12.66 9.71
N LEU A 215 -2.47 -12.27 9.22
CA LEU A 215 -2.35 -11.60 7.93
C LEU A 215 -2.86 -12.48 6.78
N LEU A 216 -2.53 -13.78 6.76
CA LEU A 216 -3.05 -14.72 5.75
C LEU A 216 -4.59 -14.75 5.73
N SER A 217 -5.21 -14.88 6.91
CA SER A 217 -6.68 -14.86 7.03
C SER A 217 -7.28 -13.53 6.56
N THR A 218 -6.64 -12.40 6.88
CA THR A 218 -7.04 -11.09 6.33
C THR A 218 -6.92 -11.05 4.81
N CYS A 219 -5.84 -11.59 4.22
CA CYS A 219 -5.67 -11.61 2.77
C CYS A 219 -6.75 -12.45 2.07
N GLU A 220 -7.11 -13.60 2.63
CA GLU A 220 -8.20 -14.45 2.16
C GLU A 220 -9.55 -13.72 2.23
N GLY A 221 -9.84 -13.06 3.35
CA GLY A 221 -11.06 -12.25 3.53
C GLY A 221 -11.14 -11.07 2.55
N LEU A 222 -10.00 -10.54 2.11
CA LEU A 222 -9.89 -9.50 1.08
C LEU A 222 -9.92 -10.06 -0.35
N GLY A 223 -10.01 -11.38 -0.54
CA GLY A 223 -9.96 -12.04 -1.85
C GLY A 223 -8.62 -11.89 -2.58
N ILE A 224 -7.54 -11.60 -1.85
CA ILE A 224 -6.19 -11.48 -2.41
C ILE A 224 -5.56 -12.86 -2.39
N THR A 225 -5.43 -13.46 -3.58
CA THR A 225 -4.86 -14.81 -3.75
C THR A 225 -3.44 -14.88 -3.21
N THR A 226 -3.20 -15.82 -2.28
CA THR A 226 -1.88 -16.05 -1.68
C THR A 226 -1.39 -17.46 -2.02
N ALA A 227 -0.15 -17.79 -1.65
CA ALA A 227 0.43 -19.11 -1.93
C ALA A 227 -0.28 -20.24 -1.17
N ALA A 228 -1.03 -19.92 -0.12
CA ALA A 228 -1.89 -20.89 0.57
C ALA A 228 -2.93 -21.49 -0.39
N ASP A 229 -3.48 -20.69 -1.30
CA ASP A 229 -4.40 -21.15 -2.35
C ASP A 229 -3.72 -22.10 -3.34
N VAL A 230 -2.42 -21.91 -3.61
CA VAL A 230 -1.63 -22.73 -4.55
C VAL A 230 -1.26 -24.08 -3.94
N ALA A 231 -0.89 -24.10 -2.65
CA ALA A 231 -0.61 -25.34 -1.93
C ALA A 231 -1.88 -26.19 -1.74
N GLN A 232 -3.01 -25.56 -1.46
CA GLN A 232 -4.29 -26.25 -1.31
C GLN A 232 -4.85 -26.73 -2.65
N ALA A 233 -4.70 -25.96 -3.74
CA ALA A 233 -5.04 -26.42 -5.09
C ALA A 233 -4.19 -27.62 -5.54
N ALA A 234 -2.89 -27.65 -5.19
CA ALA A 234 -2.01 -28.79 -5.49
C ALA A 234 -2.37 -30.04 -4.66
N ALA A 235 -2.79 -29.88 -3.40
CA ALA A 235 -3.25 -30.97 -2.55
C ALA A 235 -4.62 -31.54 -2.99
N ILE A 236 -5.55 -30.69 -3.43
CA ILE A 236 -6.85 -31.12 -3.96
C ILE A 236 -6.68 -31.85 -5.30
N ALA A 237 -5.76 -31.39 -6.17
CA ALA A 237 -5.42 -32.09 -7.41
C ALA A 237 -4.83 -33.49 -7.19
N THR A 238 -4.18 -33.75 -6.04
CA THR A 238 -3.66 -35.08 -5.69
C THR A 238 -4.75 -36.02 -5.18
N THR A 239 -5.83 -35.51 -4.59
CA THR A 239 -6.96 -36.35 -4.13
C THR A 239 -7.89 -36.82 -5.25
N THR A 240 -7.97 -36.10 -6.37
CA THR A 240 -8.82 -36.50 -7.52
C THR A 240 -8.15 -37.52 -8.44
N ALA A 241 -6.82 -37.65 -8.40
CA ALA A 241 -6.07 -38.65 -9.17
C ALA A 241 -6.10 -40.06 -8.53
N SER A 242 -6.44 -40.17 -7.23
CA SER A 242 -6.46 -41.45 -6.50
C SER A 242 -7.82 -42.19 -6.51
N ALA A 243 -8.85 -41.66 -7.19
CA ALA A 243 -10.19 -42.28 -7.24
C ALA A 243 -10.43 -43.18 -8.47
N LYS A 244 -9.43 -43.43 -9.32
CA LYS A 244 -9.50 -44.41 -10.41
C LYS A 244 -8.25 -45.30 -10.43
N SER A 245 -8.13 -46.23 -9.49
CA SER A 245 -7.48 -47.54 -9.65
C SER A 245 -7.42 -48.27 -8.31
N ALA A 246 -8.54 -48.90 -7.94
CA ALA A 246 -8.55 -49.97 -6.96
C ALA A 246 -8.43 -51.30 -7.72
N ALA A 247 -7.19 -51.74 -7.97
CA ALA A 247 -6.87 -53.16 -8.12
C ALA A 247 -5.36 -53.38 -7.94
N VAL A 248 -5.05 -54.37 -7.10
CA VAL A 248 -3.76 -55.07 -6.94
C VAL A 248 -2.77 -54.49 -5.92
N VAL A 249 -3.00 -54.97 -4.69
CA VAL A 249 -2.04 -55.47 -3.69
C VAL A 249 -0.68 -55.88 -4.28
N VAL A 250 0.43 -55.26 -3.85
CA VAL A 250 1.61 -55.93 -3.25
C VAL A 250 2.40 -54.94 -2.38
N SER A 251 2.79 -55.38 -1.19
CA SER A 251 3.74 -54.77 -0.24
C SER A 251 4.82 -55.85 0.06
N PRO A 252 5.97 -55.60 0.72
CA PRO A 252 6.78 -54.37 0.94
C PRO A 252 8.26 -54.59 0.52
N MET A 253 9.12 -53.55 0.55
CA MET A 253 10.44 -53.56 1.23
C MET A 253 11.28 -52.30 0.97
N ALA A 254 11.70 -51.67 2.07
CA ALA A 254 13.00 -51.06 2.36
C ALA A 254 13.52 -49.84 1.56
N GLY A 255 13.79 -48.75 2.29
CA GLY A 255 15.05 -48.00 2.13
C GLY A 255 14.96 -46.46 2.10
N ALA A 256 15.27 -45.83 3.24
CA ALA A 256 15.81 -44.46 3.44
C ALA A 256 14.89 -43.26 3.04
N LYS A 257 14.29 -42.44 3.92
CA LYS A 257 14.83 -41.58 5.03
C LYS A 257 16.10 -40.84 4.59
N VAL A 258 16.26 -39.51 4.59
CA VAL A 258 15.68 -38.41 5.37
C VAL A 258 15.97 -37.09 4.66
N ILE A 259 15.04 -36.16 4.85
CA ILE A 259 15.03 -34.72 4.57
C ILE A 259 16.35 -34.04 4.99
N ALA A 260 17.07 -33.43 4.04
CA ALA A 260 18.11 -32.45 4.33
C ALA A 260 17.50 -31.05 4.31
N LEU A 261 16.92 -30.65 5.45
CA LEU A 261 16.72 -29.25 5.83
C LEU A 261 18.10 -28.68 6.15
N VAL A 262 18.73 -27.99 5.20
CA VAL A 262 19.94 -27.21 5.50
C VAL A 262 19.51 -25.83 5.96
N SER A 263 19.51 -25.69 7.27
CA SER A 263 19.60 -24.46 8.02
C SER A 263 20.80 -23.64 7.53
N GLY A 264 20.53 -22.50 6.91
CA GLY A 264 21.51 -21.49 6.56
C GLY A 264 21.08 -20.14 7.13
N LEU A 265 21.06 -20.03 8.46
CA LEU A 265 20.92 -18.77 9.17
C LEU A 265 22.28 -18.06 9.12
N VAL A 266 22.48 -17.21 8.11
CA VAL A 266 23.56 -16.21 8.13
C VAL A 266 22.89 -14.85 8.14
N TYR A 267 22.95 -14.22 9.31
CA TYR A 267 22.65 -12.81 9.52
C TYR A 267 23.49 -11.96 8.55
N ALA A 268 22.82 -11.21 7.69
CA ALA A 268 23.38 -10.00 7.10
C ALA A 268 22.37 -8.88 7.35
N ILE A 269 22.63 -8.11 8.42
CA ILE A 269 22.07 -6.78 8.60
C ILE A 269 22.69 -5.92 7.49
N ALA A 270 21.99 -5.84 6.37
CA ALA A 270 22.24 -4.85 5.34
C ALA A 270 20.90 -4.50 4.69
N MET A 271 20.10 -3.70 5.40
CA MET A 271 19.10 -2.85 4.78
C MET A 271 19.47 -1.41 5.08
N LEU A 272 20.05 -0.75 4.07
CA LEU A 272 19.77 0.61 3.60
C LEU A 272 20.65 0.91 2.39
#